data_AF-A0A169NQ16-F1
#
_entry.id   AF-A0A169NQ16-F1
#
_cell.length_a   1.000
_cell.length_b   1.000
_cell.length_c   1.000
_cell.angle_alpha   90.00
_cell.angle_beta   90.00
_cell.angle_gamma   90.00
#
_symmetry.space_group_name_H-M   'P 1'
#
loop_
_entity.id
_entity.type
_entity.pdbx_description
1 polymer ?
#
loop_
_entity_poly.entity_id
_entity_poly.type
_entity_poly.pdbx_seq_one_letter_code
_entity_poly.pdbx_strand_id
1 'polypeptide(L)'
;MGGGKPPKSKRSRTGARGSLQILPQISPEPARNVSSMIDHDVEDVGWELIGWDGDEAAAHVTSLTRDEILSLHTLFPERGEDELLATAVYPVVPERYAAMRAAVPRLEFKADLDYQLGGFRLP
;
A
#
# COMPACT_ATOMS: atom_id res chain seq x y z
N MET A 1 -21.72 -47.96 -17.77
CA MET A 1 -21.10 -49.18 -17.21
C MET A 1 -19.61 -49.07 -17.50
N GLY A 2 -18.80 -48.62 -16.55
CA GLY A 2 -18.01 -49.48 -15.66
C GLY A 2 -16.76 -49.95 -16.43
N GLY A 3 -15.56 -49.41 -16.24
CA GLY A 3 -14.79 -49.40 -15.00
C GLY A 3 -13.73 -50.50 -15.10
N GLY A 4 -12.44 -50.18 -14.98
CA GLY A 4 -11.40 -51.22 -14.99
C GLY A 4 -9.95 -50.77 -15.07
N LYS A 5 -9.40 -50.30 -13.95
CA LYS A 5 -8.20 -50.90 -13.31
C LYS A 5 -7.73 -50.05 -12.12
N PRO A 6 -7.54 -50.67 -10.95
CA PRO A 6 -6.43 -50.31 -10.09
C PRO A 6 -5.51 -51.53 -9.89
N PRO A 7 -4.18 -51.34 -9.84
CA PRO A 7 -3.27 -52.39 -9.43
C PRO A 7 -3.28 -52.58 -7.92
N LYS A 8 -3.20 -53.86 -7.51
CA LYS A 8 -3.08 -54.33 -6.14
C LYS A 8 -1.63 -54.22 -5.69
N SER A 9 -1.37 -53.52 -4.60
CA SER A 9 -0.13 -53.66 -3.83
C SER A 9 -0.41 -54.33 -2.49
N LYS A 10 0.50 -55.24 -2.15
CA LYS A 10 0.38 -56.29 -1.15
C LYS A 10 0.44 -55.75 0.29
N ARG A 11 -0.31 -56.46 1.14
CA ARG A 11 -0.35 -56.39 2.61
C ARG A 11 1.00 -56.66 3.27
N SER A 12 1.19 -56.11 4.47
CA SER A 12 1.59 -56.86 5.69
C SER A 12 1.32 -55.99 6.93
N ARG A 13 0.35 -56.40 7.77
CA ARG A 13 0.52 -56.94 9.14
C ARG A 13 0.80 -55.84 10.18
N THR A 14 0.27 -55.82 11.41
CA THR A 14 -0.70 -56.59 12.20
C THR A 14 -0.76 -55.85 13.54
N GLY A 15 -1.97 -55.67 14.11
CA GLY A 15 -2.18 -55.37 15.54
C GLY A 15 -1.87 -53.93 15.97
N ALA A 16 -2.48 -53.36 17.00
CA ALA A 16 -3.52 -53.83 17.90
C ALA A 16 -4.18 -52.60 18.56
N ARG A 17 -5.47 -52.77 18.90
CA ARG A 17 -6.27 -52.09 19.93
C ARG A 17 -5.57 -51.15 20.94
N GLY A 18 -6.23 -50.01 21.18
CA GLY A 18 -6.27 -49.29 22.48
C GLY A 18 -5.52 -47.96 22.45
N SER A 19 -6.15 -46.84 22.11
CA SER A 19 -6.92 -45.94 23.00
C SER A 19 -6.05 -45.17 24.02
N LEU A 20 -6.21 -43.83 23.94
CA LEU A 20 -5.65 -42.74 24.75
C LEU A 20 -4.22 -42.30 24.45
N GLN A 21 -4.08 -41.43 23.44
CA GLN A 21 -3.17 -40.29 23.55
C GLN A 21 -3.97 -39.01 23.32
N ILE A 22 -3.95 -38.19 24.37
CA ILE A 22 -4.55 -36.87 24.47
C ILE A 22 -4.08 -36.03 23.27
N LEU A 23 -5.02 -35.55 22.45
CA LEU A 23 -4.72 -34.49 21.49
C LEU A 23 -4.20 -33.30 22.30
N PRO A 24 -2.99 -32.76 22.04
CA PRO A 24 -2.74 -31.39 22.44
C PRO A 24 -3.79 -30.55 21.73
N GLN A 25 -4.61 -29.87 22.54
CA GLN A 25 -5.54 -28.85 22.10
C GLN A 25 -4.74 -27.87 21.24
N ILE A 26 -4.88 -27.96 19.92
CA ILE A 26 -4.44 -26.91 19.03
C ILE A 26 -5.46 -25.80 19.27
N SER A 27 -5.21 -24.97 20.29
CA SER A 27 -5.83 -23.66 20.37
C SER A 27 -5.68 -23.03 19.00
N PRO A 28 -6.75 -22.54 18.35
CA PRO A 28 -6.54 -21.62 17.25
C PRO A 28 -5.74 -20.46 17.85
N GLU A 29 -4.48 -20.35 17.44
CA GLU A 29 -3.66 -19.17 17.70
C GLU A 29 -4.52 -17.96 17.33
N PRO A 30 -4.66 -16.94 18.19
CA PRO A 30 -5.33 -15.72 17.76
C PRO A 30 -4.56 -15.25 16.54
N ALA A 31 -5.26 -15.10 15.42
CA ALA A 31 -4.74 -14.60 14.16
C ALA A 31 -3.71 -13.52 14.49
N ARG A 32 -2.43 -13.81 14.21
CA ARG A 32 -1.34 -12.88 14.41
C ARG A 32 -1.77 -11.57 13.77
N ASN A 33 -2.03 -10.60 14.63
CA ASN A 33 -2.29 -9.23 14.28
C ASN A 33 -1.06 -8.70 13.54
N VAL A 34 -1.02 -8.87 12.22
CA VAL A 34 -0.06 -8.19 11.33
C VAL A 34 -0.61 -6.84 10.87
N SER A 35 -1.74 -6.38 11.42
CA SER A 35 -2.31 -5.06 11.09
C SER A 35 -1.70 -3.89 11.86
N SER A 36 -0.61 -4.06 12.60
CA SER A 36 -0.08 -3.00 13.48
C SER A 36 1.42 -2.77 13.33
N MET A 37 1.92 -2.66 12.11
CA MET A 37 3.26 -2.08 11.90
C MET A 37 3.31 -1.02 10.79
N ILE A 38 2.19 -0.76 10.10
CA ILE A 38 2.09 0.31 9.08
C ILE A 38 1.31 1.52 9.64
N ASP A 39 0.74 1.45 10.85
CA ASP A 39 -0.14 2.51 11.35
C ASP A 39 0.55 3.56 12.23
N HIS A 40 1.79 3.32 12.69
CA HIS A 40 2.48 4.23 13.62
C HIS A 40 3.49 5.20 12.97
N ASP A 41 3.93 5.00 11.73
CA ASP A 41 4.86 5.94 11.04
C ASP A 41 4.09 6.98 10.19
N VAL A 42 2.76 6.92 10.16
CA VAL A 42 1.92 7.72 9.26
C VAL A 42 1.38 8.99 9.88
N GLU A 43 1.40 9.09 11.21
CA GLU A 43 0.88 10.25 11.93
C GLU A 43 1.86 11.44 11.86
N ASP A 44 3.14 11.18 11.61
CA ASP A 44 4.22 12.17 11.52
C ASP A 44 4.65 12.49 10.08
N VAL A 45 3.76 12.34 9.10
CA VAL A 45 4.07 12.68 7.70
C VAL A 45 3.20 13.86 7.25
N GLY A 46 3.85 14.90 6.74
CA GLY A 46 3.23 16.01 6.02
C GLY A 46 3.46 15.86 4.51
N TRP A 47 2.59 16.48 3.71
CA TRP A 47 2.72 16.47 2.25
C TRP A 47 2.54 17.86 1.67
N GLU A 48 3.29 18.14 0.61
CA GLU A 48 3.26 19.41 -0.09
C GLU A 48 3.30 19.23 -1.60
N LEU A 49 2.47 20.01 -2.28
CA LEU A 49 2.59 20.27 -3.70
C LEU A 49 3.35 21.59 -3.87
N ILE A 50 4.55 21.50 -4.44
CA ILE A 50 5.46 22.63 -4.64
C ILE A 50 5.56 22.92 -6.13
N GLY A 51 5.22 24.14 -6.55
CA GLY A 51 5.49 24.69 -7.86
C GLY A 51 6.78 25.49 -7.83
N TRP A 52 7.77 25.01 -8.58
CA TRP A 52 9.07 25.64 -8.75
C TRP A 52 9.05 26.55 -9.98
N ASP A 53 9.66 27.73 -9.87
CA ASP A 53 9.90 28.58 -11.03
C ASP A 53 11.23 28.23 -11.73
N GLY A 54 11.53 28.92 -12.83
CA GLY A 54 12.75 28.68 -13.62
C GLY A 54 14.07 29.01 -12.91
N ASP A 55 14.01 29.66 -11.74
CA ASP A 55 15.16 29.97 -10.88
C ASP A 55 15.30 28.96 -9.72
N GLU A 56 14.61 27.80 -9.80
CA GLU A 56 14.55 26.78 -8.76
C GLU A 56 14.03 27.30 -7.40
N ALA A 57 13.25 28.39 -7.42
CA ALA A 57 12.61 28.92 -6.23
C ALA A 57 11.18 28.38 -6.09
N ALA A 58 10.79 28.06 -4.85
CA ALA A 58 9.43 27.62 -4.55
C ALA A 58 8.47 28.82 -4.65
N ALA A 59 7.83 28.97 -5.80
CA ALA A 59 6.90 30.07 -6.10
C ALA A 59 5.46 29.77 -5.67
N HIS A 60 5.13 28.49 -5.48
CA HIS A 60 3.81 28.05 -5.01
C HIS A 60 3.99 26.84 -4.09
N VAL A 61 3.50 26.91 -2.85
CA VAL A 61 3.45 25.74 -1.96
C VAL A 61 2.01 25.54 -1.47
N THR A 62 1.51 24.34 -1.63
CA THR A 62 0.20 23.92 -1.10
C THR A 62 0.38 22.68 -0.25
N SER A 63 0.12 22.80 1.06
CA SER A 63 0.09 21.65 1.95
C SER A 63 -1.11 20.76 1.65
N LEU A 64 -0.92 19.45 1.74
CA LEU A 64 -1.89 18.41 1.46
C LEU A 64 -2.16 17.58 2.71
N THR A 65 -3.39 17.14 2.86
CA THR A 65 -3.82 16.24 3.92
C THR A 65 -3.65 14.79 3.48
N ARG A 66 -3.64 13.87 4.45
CA ARG A 66 -3.56 12.42 4.18
C ARG A 66 -4.67 11.93 3.25
N ASP A 67 -5.90 12.40 3.44
CA ASP A 67 -7.06 12.00 2.61
C ASP A 67 -6.89 12.42 1.14
N GLU A 68 -6.36 13.63 0.93
CA GLU A 68 -6.06 14.13 -0.41
C GLU A 68 -4.95 13.34 -1.07
N ILE A 69 -3.91 12.96 -0.33
CA ILE A 69 -2.83 12.12 -0.83
C ILE A 69 -3.33 10.73 -1.19
N LEU A 70 -4.18 10.13 -0.37
CA LEU A 70 -4.86 8.88 -0.69
C LEU A 70 -5.79 9.02 -1.90
N SER A 71 -6.29 10.21 -2.22
CA SER A 71 -7.03 10.46 -3.45
C SER A 71 -6.10 10.64 -4.67
N LEU A 72 -4.89 11.15 -4.45
CA LEU A 72 -3.90 11.42 -5.49
C LEU A 72 -3.02 10.20 -5.81
N HIS A 73 -2.79 9.28 -4.87
CA HIS A 73 -1.83 8.19 -5.02
C HIS A 73 -2.08 7.35 -6.29
N THR A 74 -3.35 7.12 -6.67
CA THR A 74 -3.71 6.36 -7.87
C THR A 74 -3.22 7.00 -9.17
N LEU A 75 -2.93 8.30 -9.16
CA LEU A 75 -2.46 9.06 -10.34
C LEU A 75 -0.95 8.91 -10.59
N PHE A 76 -0.22 8.31 -9.64
CA PHE A 76 1.22 8.11 -9.70
C PHE A 76 1.54 6.61 -9.76
N PRO A 77 1.36 5.94 -10.90
CA PRO A 77 1.69 4.51 -11.03
C PRO A 77 3.17 4.21 -10.78
N GLU A 78 4.06 5.19 -10.98
CA GLU A 78 5.49 5.09 -10.70
C GLU A 78 5.84 5.00 -9.21
N ARG A 79 4.87 5.23 -8.31
CA ARG A 79 5.09 5.19 -6.86
C ARG A 79 5.46 3.80 -6.33
N GLY A 80 5.09 2.74 -7.04
CA GLY A 80 5.28 1.36 -6.59
C GLY A 80 4.59 1.12 -5.24
N GLU A 81 5.40 0.83 -4.21
CA GLU A 81 4.95 0.55 -2.84
C GLU A 81 4.75 1.82 -1.98
N ASP A 82 5.06 3.02 -2.51
CA ASP A 82 4.85 4.28 -1.80
C ASP A 82 3.39 4.75 -1.90
N GLU A 83 2.52 4.12 -1.11
CA GLU A 83 1.09 4.39 -1.09
C GLU A 83 0.75 5.82 -0.67
N LEU A 84 1.67 6.49 0.01
CA LEU A 84 1.47 7.83 0.57
C LEU A 84 2.29 8.89 -0.14
N LEU A 85 3.06 8.56 -1.18
CA LEU A 85 3.92 9.51 -1.87
C LEU A 85 4.86 10.26 -0.90
N ALA A 86 5.35 9.56 0.12
CA ALA A 86 6.08 10.13 1.24
C ALA A 86 7.59 9.85 1.20
N THR A 87 8.01 8.87 0.40
CA THR A 87 9.39 8.39 0.36
C THR A 87 10.21 9.02 -0.76
N ALA A 88 9.55 9.61 -1.76
CA ALA A 88 10.17 10.26 -2.90
C ALA A 88 9.42 11.54 -3.29
N VAL A 89 10.07 12.30 -4.17
CA VAL A 89 9.48 13.48 -4.81
C VAL A 89 9.01 13.08 -6.20
N TYR A 90 7.73 13.30 -6.47
CA TYR A 90 7.05 12.91 -7.70
C TYR A 90 6.77 14.13 -8.57
N PRO A 91 7.32 14.20 -9.80
CA PRO A 91 7.00 15.28 -10.71
C PRO A 91 5.54 15.20 -11.15
N VAL A 92 4.87 16.33 -11.16
CA VAL A 92 3.49 16.46 -11.61
C VAL A 92 3.50 17.04 -13.02
N VAL A 93 3.39 16.15 -14.01
CA VAL A 93 3.27 16.57 -15.41
C VAL A 93 1.92 17.27 -15.67
N PRO A 94 1.84 18.25 -16.59
CA PRO A 94 0.61 19.00 -16.87
C PRO A 94 -0.62 18.14 -17.21
N GLU A 95 -0.40 16.96 -17.79
CA GLU A 95 -1.45 15.98 -18.14
C GLU A 95 -2.20 15.47 -16.89
N ARG A 96 -1.57 15.52 -15.70
CA ARG A 96 -2.17 15.10 -14.43
C ARG A 96 -2.98 16.21 -13.76
N TYR A 97 -2.78 17.49 -14.11
CA TYR A 97 -3.41 18.61 -13.41
C TYR A 97 -4.94 18.52 -13.37
N ALA A 98 -5.56 18.08 -14.46
CA ALA A 98 -7.01 17.90 -14.51
C ALA A 98 -7.50 16.80 -13.56
N ALA A 99 -6.80 15.66 -13.52
CA ALA A 99 -7.13 14.54 -12.63
C ALA A 99 -6.86 14.89 -11.17
N MET A 100 -5.77 15.60 -10.87
CA MET A 100 -5.46 16.06 -9.53
C MET A 100 -6.50 17.06 -9.01
N ARG A 101 -6.97 18.00 -9.85
CA ARG A 101 -8.08 18.90 -9.48
C ARG A 101 -9.40 18.17 -9.30
N ALA A 102 -9.63 17.08 -10.03
CA ALA A 102 -10.82 16.25 -9.84
C ALA A 102 -10.78 15.51 -8.49
N ALA A 103 -9.61 15.02 -8.09
CA ALA A 103 -9.40 14.37 -6.79
C ALA A 103 -9.38 15.38 -5.63
N VAL A 104 -8.76 16.54 -5.83
CA VAL A 104 -8.56 17.59 -4.81
C VAL A 104 -8.95 18.94 -5.41
N PRO A 105 -10.23 19.36 -5.32
CA PRO A 105 -10.75 20.54 -6.00
C PRO A 105 -10.10 21.87 -5.62
N ARG A 106 -9.46 21.93 -4.45
CA ARG A 106 -8.75 23.13 -3.99
C ARG A 106 -7.36 23.31 -4.58
N LEU A 107 -6.85 22.33 -5.34
CA LEU A 107 -5.54 22.44 -5.96
C LEU A 107 -5.53 23.49 -7.08
N GLU A 108 -4.57 24.40 -7.01
CA GLU A 108 -4.32 25.39 -8.04
C GLU A 108 -2.98 25.13 -8.72
N PHE A 109 -2.99 25.15 -10.05
CA PHE A 109 -1.79 25.03 -10.88
C PHE A 109 -1.60 26.33 -11.64
N LYS A 110 -0.50 27.02 -11.37
CA LYS A 110 -0.11 28.26 -12.06
C LYS A 110 0.66 27.92 -13.33
N ALA A 111 0.53 28.77 -14.34
CA ALA A 111 1.33 28.66 -15.56
C ALA A 111 2.82 28.86 -15.23
N ASP A 112 3.68 28.26 -16.06
CA ASP A 112 5.14 28.41 -15.99
C ASP A 112 5.80 27.92 -14.69
N LEU A 113 5.10 27.07 -13.91
CA LEU A 113 5.66 26.40 -12.75
C LEU A 113 5.77 24.89 -12.97
N ASP A 114 6.89 24.33 -12.54
CA ASP A 114 7.16 22.91 -12.49
C ASP A 114 6.72 22.35 -11.14
N TYR A 115 5.63 21.59 -11.15
CA TYR A 115 5.02 21.07 -9.93
C TYR A 115 5.63 19.73 -9.51
N GLN A 116 5.87 19.59 -8.21
CA GLN A 116 6.39 18.40 -7.58
C GLN A 116 5.57 18.09 -6.32
N LEU A 117 5.27 16.81 -6.11
CA LEU A 117 4.56 16.31 -4.95
C LEU A 117 5.52 15.49 -4.10
N GLY A 118 5.64 15.82 -2.81
CA GLY A 118 6.47 15.05 -1.90
C GLY A 118 5.91 15.04 -0.49
N GLY A 119 6.25 13.99 0.25
CA GLY A 119 6.05 13.96 1.69
C GLY A 119 7.34 14.29 2.46
N PHE A 120 7.17 14.79 3.66
CA PHE A 120 8.24 15.07 4.62
C PHE A 120 7.82 14.60 6.00
N ARG A 121 8.79 14.25 6.84
CA ARG A 121 8.52 13.91 8.23
C ARG A 121 8.32 15.18 9.05
N LEU A 122 7.27 15.19 9.85
CA LEU A 122 7.02 16.19 10.88
C LEU A 122 7.99 15.93 12.06
N PRO A 123 8.48 16.99 12.70
CA PRO A 123 9.45 16.92 13.80
C PRO A 123 8.84 16.46 15.14
#